data_AF-A0AAU2WUF0-F1
#
_entry.id   AF-A0AAU2WUF0-F1
#
_cell.length_a   1.000
_cell.length_b   1.000
_cell.length_c   1.000
_cell.angle_alpha   90.00
_cell.angle_beta   90.00
_cell.angle_gamma   90.00
#
_symmetry.space_group_name_H-M   'P 1'
#
loop_
_entity.id
_entity.type
_entity.pdbx_description
1 polymer ?
#
loop_
_entity_poly.entity_id
_entity_poly.type
_entity_poly.pdbx_seq_one_letter_code
_entity_poly.pdbx_strand_id
1 'polypeptide(L)'
;MGIGDRVRGIGGAVGSAAAAGRSAVGRGIGARRDNIASGDWARSALGEITVPDAPATAVWEHSLGVLICRHPRIPAATARLLRPLDGLGAVRFGPEEVGFDGEDIAWGKVTGLRMREAFAVMTTDGLDGEVDRIREVLPPLPGRKWVVGKAVEAAATVMLASLEQAAEQRLDAVEVPYEITYKGMFGREKTLTASLFATALLAHQPGVAESLVATARARGVAVTPAPALTQDAAARAVGLRARTDAMAERLRAAREEAERQEAAGSLAEAQEEAQQEGAPTTPSASDASRAPKSG
;
A
#
# COMPACT_ATOMS: atom_id res chain seq x y z
N MET A 1 -67.67 -0.76 24.34
CA MET A 1 -67.35 0.59 23.82
C MET A 1 -65.90 0.57 23.36
N GLY A 2 -65.68 0.67 22.05
CA GLY A 2 -64.37 0.57 21.42
C GLY A 2 -63.71 1.93 21.25
N ILE A 3 -62.39 1.97 21.50
CA ILE A 3 -61.51 3.09 21.19
C ILE A 3 -60.75 2.69 19.92
N GLY A 4 -61.30 3.05 18.77
CA GLY A 4 -60.63 2.99 17.48
C GLY A 4 -60.48 4.41 16.96
N ASP A 5 -59.25 4.95 17.00
CA ASP A 5 -58.72 5.89 16.02
C ASP A 5 -57.41 6.50 16.51
N ARG A 6 -56.28 5.85 16.19
CA ARG A 6 -54.99 6.53 15.95
C ARG A 6 -53.88 5.59 15.45
N VAL A 7 -54.05 4.99 14.27
CA VAL A 7 -52.89 4.47 13.51
C VAL A 7 -53.10 4.69 12.02
N ARG A 8 -52.92 5.93 11.54
CA ARG A 8 -52.70 6.21 10.12
C ARG A 8 -51.97 7.55 9.98
N GLY A 9 -50.64 7.53 10.11
CA GLY A 9 -49.85 8.76 9.98
C GLY A 9 -48.33 8.65 9.86
N ILE A 10 -47.73 7.45 10.00
CA ILE A 10 -46.26 7.34 10.07
C ILE A 10 -45.64 6.56 8.88
N GLY A 11 -46.46 5.95 8.01
CA GLY A 11 -45.97 5.13 6.88
C GLY A 11 -45.50 5.90 5.64
N GLY A 12 -45.88 7.16 5.44
CA GLY A 12 -45.62 7.89 4.19
C GLY A 12 -44.27 8.62 4.12
N ALA A 13 -43.72 9.03 5.26
CA ALA A 13 -42.52 9.88 5.29
C ALA A 13 -41.21 9.10 5.17
N VAL A 14 -41.20 7.80 5.51
CA VAL A 14 -39.98 6.97 5.51
C VAL A 14 -39.65 6.45 4.10
N GLY A 15 -40.66 6.28 3.23
CA GLY A 15 -40.45 5.79 1.86
C GLY A 15 -39.81 6.83 0.91
N SER A 16 -40.12 8.11 1.10
CA SER A 16 -39.63 9.20 0.22
C SER A 16 -38.15 9.52 0.47
N ALA A 17 -37.71 9.54 1.73
CA ALA A 17 -36.30 9.79 2.08
C ALA A 17 -35.36 8.67 1.58
N ALA A 18 -35.81 7.41 1.60
CA ALA A 18 -35.04 6.28 1.12
C ALA A 18 -34.88 6.25 -0.41
N ALA A 19 -35.86 6.77 -1.17
CA ALA A 19 -35.80 6.86 -2.62
C ALA A 19 -34.96 8.05 -3.12
N ALA A 20 -35.01 9.19 -2.40
CA ALA A 20 -34.15 10.35 -2.67
C ALA A 20 -32.67 10.05 -2.38
N GLY A 21 -32.38 9.30 -1.31
CA GLY A 21 -31.01 8.87 -0.97
C GLY A 21 -30.37 7.97 -2.02
N ARG A 22 -31.11 6.99 -2.57
CA ARG A 22 -30.59 6.08 -3.61
C ARG A 22 -30.28 6.79 -4.93
N SER A 23 -31.05 7.82 -5.27
CA SER A 23 -30.87 8.60 -6.51
C SER A 23 -29.73 9.62 -6.42
N ALA A 24 -29.39 10.08 -5.21
CA ALA A 24 -28.23 10.93 -4.94
C ALA A 24 -26.92 10.11 -4.88
N VAL A 25 -26.98 8.89 -4.34
CA VAL A 25 -25.85 7.94 -4.36
C VAL A 25 -25.53 7.47 -5.79
N GLY A 26 -26.55 7.20 -6.61
CA GLY A 26 -26.33 6.75 -8.00
C GLY A 26 -25.73 7.78 -8.96
N ARG A 27 -26.03 9.08 -8.79
CA ARG A 27 -25.51 10.15 -9.68
C ARG A 27 -24.13 10.68 -9.27
N GLY A 28 -23.71 10.48 -8.02
CA GLY A 28 -22.35 10.81 -7.57
C GLY A 28 -21.28 9.75 -7.94
N ILE A 29 -21.70 8.52 -8.23
CA ILE A 29 -20.79 7.40 -8.55
C ILE A 29 -20.30 7.43 -10.01
N GLY A 30 -21.06 8.05 -10.92
CA GLY A 30 -20.74 8.07 -12.35
C GLY A 30 -19.70 9.12 -12.77
N ALA A 31 -19.67 10.29 -12.13
CA ALA A 31 -18.81 11.42 -12.51
C ALA A 31 -17.60 11.65 -11.59
N ARG A 32 -17.38 10.74 -10.63
CA ARG A 32 -16.24 10.78 -9.67
C ARG A 32 -15.36 9.53 -9.75
N ARG A 33 -15.49 8.77 -10.83
CA ARG A 33 -14.73 7.54 -11.09
C ARG A 33 -13.26 7.81 -11.47
N ASP A 34 -12.89 9.08 -11.67
CA ASP A 34 -11.54 9.50 -12.01
C ASP A 34 -10.67 9.91 -10.81
N ASN A 35 -11.18 9.76 -9.57
CA ASN A 35 -10.41 9.99 -8.34
C ASN A 35 -10.05 8.66 -7.65
N ILE A 36 -9.00 8.02 -8.14
CA ILE A 36 -8.40 6.80 -7.57
C ILE A 36 -7.97 7.06 -6.13
N ALA A 37 -8.60 6.33 -5.19
CA ALA A 37 -8.35 6.42 -3.76
C ALA A 37 -6.92 5.98 -3.41
N SER A 38 -6.39 6.53 -2.32
CA SER A 38 -5.01 6.39 -1.83
C SER A 38 -4.66 5.00 -1.28
N GLY A 39 -5.20 3.94 -1.87
CA GLY A 39 -5.06 2.56 -1.39
C GLY A 39 -5.83 1.57 -2.26
N ASP A 40 -6.80 2.02 -3.06
CA ASP A 40 -7.54 1.15 -3.98
C ASP A 40 -6.62 0.50 -5.02
N TRP A 41 -5.61 1.23 -5.50
CA TRP A 41 -4.63 0.65 -6.42
C TRP A 41 -3.82 -0.46 -5.75
N ALA A 42 -3.41 -0.29 -4.49
CA ALA A 42 -2.61 -1.26 -3.75
C ALA A 42 -3.48 -2.46 -3.38
N ARG A 43 -4.72 -2.23 -2.93
CA ARG A 43 -5.70 -3.28 -2.65
C ARG A 43 -6.08 -4.07 -3.90
N SER A 44 -6.25 -3.39 -5.05
CA SER A 44 -6.46 -4.06 -6.35
C SER A 44 -5.25 -4.91 -6.71
N ALA A 45 -4.04 -4.33 -6.61
CA ALA A 45 -2.81 -5.04 -6.91
C ALA A 45 -2.55 -6.23 -5.98
N LEU A 46 -2.99 -6.18 -4.72
CA LEU A 46 -3.01 -7.31 -3.79
C LEU A 46 -4.01 -8.39 -4.20
N GLY A 47 -5.21 -8.01 -4.65
CA GLY A 47 -6.22 -8.95 -5.15
C GLY A 47 -5.82 -9.68 -6.44
N GLU A 48 -4.87 -9.12 -7.18
CA GLU A 48 -4.28 -9.74 -8.38
C GLU A 48 -3.08 -10.65 -8.08
N ILE A 49 -2.71 -10.84 -6.81
CA ILE A 49 -1.64 -11.76 -6.43
C ILE A 49 -2.11 -13.20 -6.68
N THR A 50 -1.38 -13.92 -7.53
CA THR A 50 -1.65 -15.31 -7.83
C THR A 50 -1.10 -16.20 -6.73
N VAL A 51 -1.89 -17.15 -6.26
CA VAL A 51 -1.44 -18.18 -5.32
C VAL A 51 -0.59 -19.22 -6.08
N PRO A 52 0.63 -19.55 -5.61
CA PRO A 52 1.44 -20.59 -6.22
C PRO A 52 0.90 -22.00 -5.92
N ASP A 53 1.28 -22.97 -6.75
CA ASP A 53 0.99 -24.40 -6.51
C ASP A 53 1.50 -24.85 -5.13
N ALA A 54 0.87 -25.86 -4.54
CA ALA A 54 1.29 -26.43 -3.25
C ALA A 54 1.57 -27.93 -3.39
N PRO A 55 2.84 -28.39 -3.38
CA PRO A 55 4.10 -27.62 -3.33
C PRO A 55 4.36 -26.74 -4.56
N ALA A 56 5.17 -25.70 -4.38
CA ALA A 56 5.55 -24.79 -5.46
C ALA A 56 6.39 -25.49 -6.53
N THR A 57 5.91 -25.46 -7.77
CA THR A 57 6.56 -26.07 -8.95
C THR A 57 7.40 -25.06 -9.74
N ALA A 58 7.13 -23.77 -9.56
CA ALA A 58 7.82 -22.66 -10.20
C ALA A 58 8.27 -21.64 -9.15
N VAL A 59 9.18 -20.74 -9.54
CA VAL A 59 9.60 -19.62 -8.70
C VAL A 59 8.45 -18.62 -8.58
N TRP A 60 8.07 -18.33 -7.35
CA TRP A 60 7.10 -17.32 -6.98
C TRP A 60 7.79 -16.22 -6.17
N GLU A 61 7.51 -14.97 -6.48
CA GLU A 61 8.11 -13.81 -5.83
C GLU A 61 7.10 -12.68 -5.74
N HIS A 62 7.00 -12.08 -4.56
CA HIS A 62 6.33 -10.82 -4.36
C HIS A 62 7.10 -9.95 -3.38
N SER A 63 7.21 -8.67 -3.69
CA SER A 63 7.91 -7.68 -2.89
C SER A 63 7.17 -6.34 -2.94
N LEU A 64 7.59 -5.41 -2.07
CA LEU A 64 7.06 -4.05 -2.09
C LEU A 64 7.38 -3.34 -3.41
N GLY A 65 8.58 -3.54 -3.97
CA GLY A 65 8.97 -2.99 -5.28
C GLY A 65 8.07 -3.47 -6.42
N VAL A 66 7.78 -4.79 -6.48
CA VAL A 66 6.84 -5.37 -7.44
C VAL A 66 5.43 -4.80 -7.28
N LEU A 67 4.96 -4.63 -6.04
CA LEU A 67 3.65 -4.05 -5.76
C LEU A 67 3.56 -2.61 -6.27
N ILE A 68 4.57 -1.77 -5.98
CA ILE A 68 4.62 -0.38 -6.42
C ILE A 68 4.67 -0.28 -7.94
N CYS A 69 5.40 -1.16 -8.64
CA CYS A 69 5.46 -1.15 -10.09
C CYS A 69 4.10 -1.38 -10.78
N ARG A 70 3.08 -1.90 -10.07
CA ARG A 70 1.70 -2.01 -10.55
C ARG A 70 0.91 -0.70 -10.45
N HIS A 71 1.47 0.35 -9.85
CA HIS A 71 0.81 1.64 -9.72
C HIS A 71 0.61 2.31 -11.11
N PRO A 72 -0.60 2.79 -11.46
CA PRO A 72 -0.91 3.32 -12.79
C PRO A 72 -0.03 4.46 -13.28
N ARG A 73 0.51 5.26 -12.36
CA ARG A 73 1.39 6.41 -12.66
C ARG A 73 2.88 6.08 -12.68
N ILE A 74 3.26 4.80 -12.60
CA ILE A 74 4.67 4.38 -12.65
C ILE A 74 4.94 3.79 -14.03
N PRO A 75 5.69 4.49 -14.90
CA PRO A 75 6.05 3.96 -16.20
C PRO A 75 6.89 2.69 -16.05
N ALA A 76 6.65 1.67 -16.87
CA ALA A 76 7.40 0.41 -16.83
C ALA A 76 8.93 0.60 -16.90
N ALA A 77 9.41 1.64 -17.58
CA ALA A 77 10.83 2.00 -17.66
C ALA A 77 11.49 2.31 -16.30
N THR A 78 10.70 2.69 -15.28
CA THR A 78 11.21 3.02 -13.94
C THR A 78 11.36 1.81 -13.02
N ALA A 79 10.91 0.62 -13.43
CA ALA A 79 11.05 -0.61 -12.64
C ALA A 79 12.51 -0.89 -12.22
N ARG A 80 13.49 -0.59 -13.09
CA ARG A 80 14.92 -0.75 -12.74
C ARG A 80 15.38 0.16 -11.61
N LEU A 81 14.81 1.36 -11.49
CA LEU A 81 15.13 2.31 -10.41
C LEU A 81 14.51 1.90 -9.08
N LEU A 82 13.44 1.11 -9.13
CA LEU A 82 12.72 0.58 -7.97
C LEU A 82 13.26 -0.77 -7.51
N ARG A 83 14.17 -1.39 -8.25
CA ARG A 83 14.80 -2.67 -7.90
C ARG A 83 15.33 -2.76 -6.46
N PRO A 84 15.89 -1.69 -5.84
CA PRO A 84 16.27 -1.75 -4.43
C PRO A 84 15.10 -2.05 -3.48
N LEU A 85 13.87 -1.69 -3.85
CA LEU A 85 12.65 -2.02 -3.10
C LEU A 85 12.21 -3.48 -3.28
N ASP A 86 12.76 -4.19 -4.26
CA ASP A 86 12.43 -5.61 -4.45
C ASP A 86 12.95 -6.47 -3.30
N GLY A 87 13.96 -5.99 -2.57
CA GLY A 87 14.44 -6.61 -1.33
C GLY A 87 13.63 -6.24 -0.09
N LEU A 88 12.70 -5.30 -0.15
CA LEU A 88 11.88 -4.94 1.00
C LEU A 88 10.56 -5.71 0.98
N GLY A 89 10.28 -6.44 2.06
CA GLY A 89 9.05 -7.19 2.17
C GLY A 89 8.97 -8.38 1.22
N ALA A 90 10.12 -8.78 0.67
CA ALA A 90 10.15 -9.82 -0.35
C ALA A 90 9.81 -11.17 0.27
N VAL A 91 8.89 -11.90 -0.35
CA VAL A 91 8.68 -13.32 -0.14
C VAL A 91 8.97 -14.00 -1.45
N ARG A 92 9.99 -14.86 -1.47
CA ARG A 92 10.41 -15.58 -2.66
C ARG A 92 10.59 -17.05 -2.33
N PHE A 93 9.96 -17.93 -3.10
CA PHE A 93 10.19 -19.35 -2.95
C PHE A 93 9.84 -20.09 -4.24
N GLY A 94 10.46 -21.25 -4.41
CA GLY A 94 10.20 -22.12 -5.53
C GLY A 94 10.78 -23.50 -5.29
N PRO A 95 11.01 -24.29 -6.34
CA PRO A 95 11.56 -25.62 -6.17
C PRO A 95 12.96 -25.59 -5.53
N GLU A 96 13.83 -24.64 -5.87
CA GLU A 96 15.23 -24.71 -5.45
C GLU A 96 15.58 -23.87 -4.22
N GLU A 97 14.91 -22.73 -4.03
CA GLU A 97 15.27 -21.73 -3.03
C GLU A 97 14.04 -21.16 -2.32
N VAL A 98 14.29 -20.59 -1.15
CA VAL A 98 13.34 -19.85 -0.31
C VAL A 98 14.04 -18.65 0.31
N GLY A 99 13.33 -17.54 0.41
CA GLY A 99 13.93 -16.29 0.87
C GLY A 99 12.91 -15.28 1.39
N PHE A 100 13.43 -14.42 2.26
CA PHE A 100 12.76 -13.23 2.75
C PHE A 100 13.66 -12.02 2.53
N ASP A 101 13.04 -10.88 2.22
CA ASP A 101 13.69 -9.57 2.19
C ASP A 101 14.98 -9.49 1.34
N GLY A 102 14.96 -10.17 0.19
CA GLY A 102 16.07 -10.18 -0.76
C GLY A 102 17.22 -11.14 -0.43
N GLU A 103 17.09 -11.96 0.62
CA GLU A 103 18.02 -13.05 0.92
C GLU A 103 17.41 -14.41 0.56
N ASP A 104 18.02 -15.10 -0.41
CA ASP A 104 17.60 -16.42 -0.90
C ASP A 104 18.50 -17.54 -0.36
N ILE A 105 17.86 -18.61 0.10
CA ILE A 105 18.49 -19.79 0.70
C ILE A 105 18.06 -21.03 -0.06
N ALA A 106 19.04 -21.79 -0.59
CA ALA A 106 18.78 -23.10 -1.17
C ALA A 106 18.16 -24.05 -0.14
N TRP A 107 17.10 -24.78 -0.51
CA TRP A 107 16.39 -25.68 0.41
C TRP A 107 17.30 -26.71 1.09
N GLY A 108 18.35 -27.17 0.41
CA GLY A 108 19.33 -28.10 0.99
C GLY A 108 20.14 -27.55 2.18
N LYS A 109 20.11 -26.23 2.41
CA LYS A 109 20.70 -25.57 3.58
C LYS A 109 19.68 -25.28 4.68
N VAL A 110 18.39 -25.29 4.37
CA VAL A 110 17.32 -24.96 5.31
C VAL A 110 17.15 -26.12 6.30
N THR A 111 17.19 -25.80 7.59
CA THR A 111 17.05 -26.78 8.68
C THR A 111 15.70 -26.68 9.37
N GLY A 112 15.04 -25.52 9.32
CA GLY A 112 13.74 -25.33 9.93
C GLY A 112 12.98 -24.14 9.35
N LEU A 113 11.65 -24.23 9.43
CA LEU A 113 10.73 -23.14 9.15
C LEU A 113 9.86 -22.96 10.38
N ARG A 114 9.91 -21.79 11.01
CA ARG A 114 9.09 -21.51 12.18
C ARG A 114 7.83 -20.75 11.80
N MET A 115 6.72 -21.22 12.36
CA MET A 115 5.40 -20.60 12.26
C MET A 115 5.18 -19.73 13.50
N ARG A 116 4.48 -18.62 13.33
CA ARG A 116 4.08 -17.77 14.44
C ARG A 116 2.82 -17.00 14.08
N GLU A 117 2.04 -16.65 15.09
CA GLU A 117 0.94 -15.72 14.96
C GLU A 117 1.41 -14.40 14.33
N ALA A 118 0.83 -14.03 13.20
CA ALA A 118 1.29 -12.93 12.35
C ALA A 118 1.37 -11.60 13.12
N PHE A 119 0.36 -11.27 13.92
CA PHE A 119 0.31 -10.00 14.65
C PHE A 119 1.12 -10.02 15.94
N ALA A 120 1.57 -11.21 16.37
CA ALA A 120 2.47 -11.34 17.50
C ALA A 120 3.91 -10.92 17.17
N VAL A 121 4.29 -10.80 15.89
CA VAL A 121 5.61 -10.26 15.49
C VAL A 121 5.57 -8.82 15.03
N MET A 122 4.38 -8.28 14.77
CA MET A 122 4.21 -6.93 14.27
C MET A 122 4.18 -5.95 15.44
N THR A 123 5.21 -5.12 15.56
CA THR A 123 5.28 -4.04 16.55
C THR A 123 5.07 -2.68 15.89
N THR A 124 4.56 -1.71 16.66
CA THR A 124 4.45 -0.32 16.19
C THR A 124 5.80 0.28 15.84
N ASP A 125 6.85 -0.06 16.60
CA ASP A 125 8.22 0.38 16.33
C ASP A 125 8.78 -0.28 15.07
N GLY A 126 8.40 -1.53 14.80
CA GLY A 126 8.73 -2.23 13.56
C GLY A 126 8.12 -1.56 12.32
N LEU A 127 6.94 -0.94 12.45
CA LEU A 127 6.33 -0.16 11.38
C LEU A 127 7.10 1.13 11.10
N ASP A 128 7.48 1.88 12.12
CA ASP A 128 8.30 3.09 11.95
C ASP A 128 9.67 2.73 11.34
N GLY A 129 10.29 1.62 11.78
CA GLY A 129 11.54 1.10 11.20
C GLY A 129 11.40 0.64 9.75
N GLU A 130 10.26 0.08 9.35
CA GLU A 130 9.98 -0.28 7.94
C GLU A 130 9.94 0.97 7.04
N VAL A 131 9.32 2.05 7.53
CA VAL A 131 9.26 3.33 6.81
C VAL A 131 10.65 3.93 6.63
N ASP A 132 11.50 3.84 7.65
CA ASP A 132 12.88 4.33 7.55
C ASP A 132 13.72 3.47 6.60
N ARG A 133 13.56 2.14 6.61
CA ARG A 133 14.20 1.25 5.61
C ARG A 133 13.81 1.60 4.18
N ILE A 134 12.53 1.86 3.90
CA ILE A 134 12.05 2.31 2.58
C ILE A 134 12.78 3.59 2.15
N ARG A 135 12.97 4.54 3.08
CA ARG A 135 13.67 5.79 2.77
C ARG A 135 15.14 5.53 2.47
N GLU A 136 15.80 4.65 3.20
CA GLU A 136 17.23 4.37 3.07
C GLU A 136 17.60 3.68 1.76
N VAL A 137 16.80 2.70 1.31
CA VAL A 137 17.12 1.93 0.09
C VAL A 137 16.90 2.71 -1.21
N LEU A 138 16.11 3.77 -1.17
CA LEU A 138 15.80 4.55 -2.35
C LEU A 138 16.92 5.54 -2.68
N PRO A 139 17.54 5.45 -3.88
CA PRO A 139 18.59 6.38 -4.27
C PRO A 139 18.06 7.82 -4.34
N PRO A 140 18.94 8.83 -4.24
CA PRO A 140 18.55 10.23 -4.38
C PRO A 140 18.11 10.50 -5.83
N LEU A 141 16.80 10.42 -6.08
CA LEU A 141 16.19 10.66 -7.38
C LEU A 141 15.18 11.81 -7.31
N PRO A 142 14.96 12.54 -8.42
CA PRO A 142 13.83 13.45 -8.52
C PRO A 142 12.53 12.67 -8.29
N GLY A 143 11.64 13.19 -7.44
CA GLY A 143 10.41 12.50 -7.07
C GLY A 143 10.57 11.41 -5.99
N ARG A 144 11.74 11.25 -5.35
CA ARG A 144 11.93 10.27 -4.24
C ARG A 144 10.86 10.38 -3.16
N LYS A 145 10.50 11.59 -2.74
CA LYS A 145 9.45 11.80 -1.72
C LYS A 145 8.11 11.20 -2.13
N TRP A 146 7.78 11.30 -3.42
CA TRP A 146 6.55 10.72 -3.97
C TRP A 146 6.61 9.19 -3.96
N VAL A 147 7.73 8.59 -4.38
CA VAL A 147 7.94 7.13 -4.36
C VAL A 147 7.88 6.58 -2.94
N VAL A 148 8.57 7.23 -1.99
CA VAL A 148 8.50 6.88 -0.57
C VAL A 148 7.06 6.95 -0.09
N GLY A 149 6.33 8.03 -0.40
CA GLY A 149 4.92 8.17 -0.04
C GLY A 149 4.08 7.01 -0.55
N LYS A 150 4.29 6.59 -1.81
CA LYS A 150 3.57 5.46 -2.41
C LYS A 150 3.97 4.09 -1.84
N ALA A 151 5.23 3.91 -1.51
CA ALA A 151 5.72 2.71 -0.84
C ALA A 151 5.12 2.56 0.56
N VAL A 152 5.11 3.65 1.33
CA VAL A 152 4.50 3.68 2.67
C VAL A 152 2.98 3.49 2.59
N GLU A 153 2.32 4.10 1.60
CA GLU A 153 0.89 3.91 1.31
C GLU A 153 0.56 2.45 0.98
N ALA A 154 1.37 1.81 0.13
CA ALA A 154 1.23 0.40 -0.22
C ALA A 154 1.40 -0.49 1.01
N ALA A 155 2.49 -0.30 1.77
CA ALA A 155 2.76 -1.06 2.99
C ALA A 155 1.64 -0.91 4.02
N ALA A 156 1.16 0.32 4.28
CA ALA A 156 0.01 0.57 5.14
C ALA A 156 -1.25 -0.15 4.66
N THR A 157 -1.49 -0.15 3.34
CA THR A 157 -2.64 -0.82 2.75
C THR A 157 -2.56 -2.33 2.93
N VAL A 158 -1.40 -2.96 2.71
CA VAL A 158 -1.21 -4.39 2.98
C VAL A 158 -1.50 -4.68 4.44
N MET A 159 -0.90 -3.93 5.37
CA MET A 159 -1.10 -4.11 6.81
C MET A 159 -2.57 -4.01 7.23
N LEU A 160 -3.30 -3.01 6.73
CA LEU A 160 -4.72 -2.85 7.00
C LEU A 160 -5.54 -4.00 6.41
N ALA A 161 -5.26 -4.41 5.17
CA ALA A 161 -5.93 -5.54 4.54
C ALA A 161 -5.69 -6.86 5.31
N SER A 162 -4.47 -7.08 5.81
CA SER A 162 -4.16 -8.23 6.66
C SER A 162 -4.93 -8.17 7.98
N LEU A 163 -5.01 -7.00 8.63
CA LEU A 163 -5.76 -6.80 9.87
C LEU A 163 -7.28 -6.99 9.69
N GLU A 164 -7.83 -6.52 8.57
CA GLU A 164 -9.23 -6.72 8.20
C GLU A 164 -9.53 -8.22 8.05
N GLN A 165 -8.72 -8.93 7.28
CA GLN A 165 -8.87 -10.37 7.07
C GLN A 165 -8.72 -11.19 8.35
N ALA A 166 -7.78 -10.82 9.21
CA ALA A 166 -7.56 -11.53 10.46
C ALA A 166 -8.64 -11.24 11.51
N ALA A 167 -9.30 -10.08 11.44
CA ALA A 167 -10.49 -9.82 12.25
C ALA A 167 -11.67 -10.74 11.85
N GLU A 168 -11.79 -11.09 10.57
CA GLU A 168 -12.79 -12.04 10.08
C GLU A 168 -12.47 -13.49 10.49
N GLN A 169 -11.19 -13.87 10.55
CA GLN A 169 -10.73 -15.23 10.84
C GLN A 169 -10.39 -15.49 12.33
N ARG A 170 -10.51 -14.45 13.18
CA ARG A 170 -9.92 -14.31 14.52
C ARG A 170 -8.40 -14.18 14.48
N LEU A 171 -7.89 -13.09 15.07
CA LEU A 171 -6.48 -12.67 15.03
C LEU A 171 -5.51 -13.74 15.57
N ASP A 172 -5.96 -14.49 16.57
CA ASP A 172 -5.24 -15.56 17.28
C ASP A 172 -5.03 -16.84 16.44
N ALA A 173 -5.68 -16.96 15.28
CA ALA A 173 -5.62 -18.15 14.44
C ALA A 173 -4.71 -18.01 13.21
N VAL A 174 -4.20 -16.81 12.91
CA VAL A 174 -3.42 -16.57 11.69
C VAL A 174 -1.94 -16.84 11.95
N GLU A 175 -1.54 -18.11 11.83
CA GLU A 175 -0.13 -18.51 11.86
C GLU A 175 0.52 -18.38 10.48
N VAL A 176 1.65 -17.66 10.42
CA VAL A 176 2.43 -17.47 9.20
C VAL A 176 3.87 -17.91 9.38
N PRO A 177 4.54 -18.37 8.31
CA PRO A 177 5.98 -18.55 8.32
C PRO A 177 6.66 -17.21 8.59
N TYR A 178 7.51 -17.14 9.62
CA TYR A 178 8.17 -15.88 9.99
C TYR A 178 9.71 -16.00 10.09
N GLU A 179 10.24 -17.21 10.25
CA GLU A 179 11.68 -17.42 10.43
C GLU A 179 12.13 -18.69 9.69
N ILE A 180 13.19 -18.56 8.90
CA ILE A 180 13.88 -19.64 8.22
C ILE A 180 15.19 -19.87 8.94
N THR A 181 15.39 -21.06 9.49
CA THR A 181 16.67 -21.47 10.07
C THR A 181 17.46 -22.23 9.01
N TYR A 182 18.75 -21.89 8.85
CA TYR A 182 19.58 -22.49 7.81
C TYR A 182 21.05 -22.62 8.22
N LYS A 183 21.78 -23.49 7.52
CA LYS A 183 23.23 -23.68 7.67
C LYS A 183 24.00 -22.61 6.90
N GLY A 184 24.63 -21.70 7.64
CA GLY A 184 25.53 -20.69 7.10
C GLY A 184 26.91 -21.23 6.74
N MET A 185 27.78 -20.32 6.31
CA MET A 185 29.18 -20.64 6.02
C MET A 185 29.87 -21.16 7.30
N PHE A 186 30.65 -22.25 7.17
CA PHE A 186 31.27 -22.98 8.29
C PHE A 186 30.31 -23.75 9.21
N GLY A 187 29.10 -24.08 8.73
CA GLY A 187 28.17 -24.93 9.47
C GLY A 187 27.51 -24.26 10.68
N ARG A 188 27.70 -22.94 10.85
CA ARG A 188 26.99 -22.16 11.87
C ARG A 188 25.53 -22.01 11.48
N GLU A 189 24.64 -22.22 12.44
CA GLU A 189 23.22 -21.96 12.25
C GLU A 189 22.97 -20.45 12.14
N LYS A 190 22.15 -20.07 11.17
CA LYS A 190 21.70 -18.71 10.94
C LYS A 190 20.19 -18.69 10.84
N THR A 191 19.61 -17.55 11.14
CA THR A 191 18.18 -17.30 11.00
C THR A 191 17.95 -16.14 10.05
N LEU A 192 16.95 -16.30 9.19
CA LEU A 192 16.41 -15.25 8.34
C LEU A 192 14.97 -15.00 8.78
N THR A 193 14.66 -13.77 9.22
CA THR A 193 13.34 -13.41 9.74
C THR A 193 12.60 -12.56 8.71
N ALA A 194 11.34 -12.85 8.47
CA ALA A 194 10.47 -12.05 7.61
C ALA A 194 10.25 -10.66 8.20
N SER A 195 10.38 -9.63 7.36
CA SER A 195 9.99 -8.26 7.72
C SER A 195 8.49 -8.14 8.01
N LEU A 196 8.12 -6.96 8.50
CA LEU A 196 6.73 -6.63 8.78
C LEU A 196 5.84 -6.79 7.54
N PHE A 197 6.32 -6.30 6.39
CA PHE A 197 5.59 -6.40 5.14
C PHE A 197 5.47 -7.83 4.64
N ALA A 198 6.56 -8.61 4.66
CA ALA A 198 6.54 -10.01 4.26
C ALA A 198 5.55 -10.83 5.12
N THR A 199 5.57 -10.58 6.44
CA THR A 199 4.63 -11.19 7.38
C THR A 199 3.19 -10.80 7.07
N ALA A 200 2.93 -9.52 6.80
CA ALA A 200 1.59 -9.02 6.48
C ALA A 200 1.06 -9.59 5.16
N LEU A 201 1.92 -9.68 4.15
CA LEU A 201 1.59 -10.31 2.87
C LEU A 201 1.18 -11.77 3.07
N LEU A 202 1.94 -12.54 3.84
CA LEU A 202 1.62 -13.94 4.16
C LEU A 202 0.33 -14.08 4.97
N ALA A 203 0.07 -13.15 5.89
CA ALA A 203 -1.17 -13.13 6.68
C ALA A 203 -2.40 -12.79 5.80
N HIS A 204 -2.21 -11.92 4.81
CA HIS A 204 -3.26 -11.57 3.86
C HIS A 204 -3.50 -12.65 2.81
N GLN A 205 -2.48 -13.43 2.45
CA GLN A 205 -2.57 -14.46 1.41
C GLN A 205 -2.32 -15.86 2.01
N PRO A 206 -3.30 -16.46 2.71
CA PRO A 206 -3.11 -17.73 3.40
C PRO A 206 -2.74 -18.86 2.43
N GLY A 207 -3.25 -18.85 1.20
CA GLY A 207 -2.86 -19.83 0.17
C GLY A 207 -1.37 -19.77 -0.19
N VAL A 208 -0.75 -18.58 -0.15
CA VAL A 208 0.70 -18.43 -0.35
C VAL A 208 1.47 -19.01 0.83
N ALA A 209 1.03 -18.73 2.07
CA ALA A 209 1.62 -19.28 3.27
C ALA A 209 1.52 -20.82 3.32
N GLU A 210 0.36 -21.37 2.94
CA GLU A 210 0.13 -22.82 2.81
C GLU A 210 1.04 -23.45 1.77
N SER A 211 1.18 -22.84 0.59
CA SER A 211 2.09 -23.30 -0.46
C SER A 211 3.55 -23.30 0.01
N LEU A 212 4.00 -22.25 0.71
CA LEU A 212 5.34 -22.20 1.30
C LEU A 212 5.57 -23.32 2.32
N VAL A 213 4.61 -23.56 3.21
CA VAL A 213 4.66 -24.66 4.19
C VAL A 213 4.66 -26.02 3.50
N ALA A 214 3.81 -26.23 2.50
CA ALA A 214 3.77 -27.46 1.72
C ALA A 214 5.10 -27.73 1.00
N THR A 215 5.71 -26.69 0.44
CA THR A 215 7.02 -26.75 -0.21
C THR A 215 8.12 -27.11 0.77
N ALA A 216 8.16 -26.47 1.94
CA ALA A 216 9.12 -26.79 3.00
C ALA A 216 9.00 -28.25 3.45
N ARG A 217 7.77 -28.73 3.69
CA ARG A 217 7.52 -30.13 4.07
C ARG A 217 7.94 -31.12 2.99
N ALA A 218 7.64 -30.84 1.72
CA ALA A 218 8.06 -31.68 0.59
C ALA A 218 9.59 -31.77 0.45
N ARG A 219 10.31 -30.74 0.91
CA ARG A 219 11.78 -30.70 0.95
C ARG A 219 12.38 -31.26 2.25
N GLY A 220 11.56 -31.85 3.12
CA GLY A 220 12.00 -32.46 4.38
C GLY A 220 12.39 -31.45 5.46
N VAL A 221 11.99 -30.19 5.31
CA VAL A 221 12.24 -29.14 6.33
C VAL A 221 11.25 -29.30 7.47
N ALA A 222 11.75 -29.22 8.72
CA ALA A 222 10.91 -29.23 9.89
C ALA A 222 10.11 -27.92 9.99
N VAL A 223 8.78 -28.03 10.00
CA VAL A 223 7.88 -26.89 10.22
C VAL A 223 7.37 -26.92 11.65
N THR A 224 7.76 -25.94 12.47
CA THR A 224 7.47 -25.94 13.91
C THR A 224 6.79 -24.65 14.36
N PRO A 225 5.78 -24.71 15.25
CA PRO A 225 5.27 -23.50 15.88
C PRO A 225 6.34 -22.89 16.79
N ALA A 226 6.42 -21.57 16.80
CA ALA A 226 7.27 -20.85 17.72
C ALA A 226 6.64 -20.77 19.13
N PRO A 227 7.44 -20.58 20.18
CA PRO A 227 6.91 -20.37 21.52
C PRO A 227 5.93 -19.19 21.54
N ALA A 228 4.78 -19.42 22.17
CA ALA A 228 3.78 -18.38 22.38
C ALA A 228 4.41 -17.19 23.11
N LEU A 229 4.15 -15.98 22.63
CA LEU A 229 4.54 -14.78 23.36
C LEU A 229 3.60 -14.61 24.54
N THR A 230 4.14 -14.20 25.68
CA THR A 230 3.36 -13.93 26.90
C THR A 230 2.46 -12.69 26.79
N GLN A 231 2.50 -11.99 25.65
CA GLN A 231 1.78 -10.74 25.41
C GLN A 231 0.48 -10.96 24.61
N ASP A 232 -0.55 -10.21 25.00
CA ASP A 232 -1.85 -10.17 24.33
C ASP A 232 -1.72 -9.68 22.88
N ALA A 233 -1.88 -10.60 21.93
CA ALA A 233 -1.83 -10.31 20.51
C ALA A 233 -3.01 -9.44 20.05
N ALA A 234 -4.17 -9.52 20.71
CA ALA A 234 -5.31 -8.66 20.39
C ALA A 234 -5.01 -7.20 20.74
N ALA A 235 -4.43 -6.95 21.92
CA ALA A 235 -3.99 -5.60 22.30
C ALA A 235 -2.96 -5.01 21.32
N ARG A 236 -2.03 -5.85 20.83
CA ARG A 236 -1.05 -5.44 19.81
C ARG A 236 -1.68 -5.17 18.46
N ALA A 237 -2.59 -6.00 18.00
CA ALA A 237 -3.33 -5.78 16.76
C ALA A 237 -4.13 -4.47 16.81
N VAL A 238 -4.74 -4.14 17.96
CA VAL A 238 -5.42 -2.84 18.17
C VAL A 238 -4.43 -1.68 18.07
N GLY A 239 -3.28 -1.76 18.75
CA GLY A 239 -2.25 -0.73 18.68
C GLY A 239 -1.67 -0.54 17.27
N LEU A 240 -1.43 -1.64 16.57
CA LEU A 240 -0.96 -1.66 15.20
C LEU A 240 -1.98 -1.05 14.25
N ARG A 241 -3.26 -1.41 14.39
CA ARG A 241 -4.35 -0.82 13.60
C ARG A 241 -4.42 0.69 13.80
N ALA A 242 -4.48 1.14 15.06
CA ALA A 242 -4.53 2.57 15.38
C ALA A 242 -3.33 3.34 14.81
N ARG A 243 -2.13 2.73 14.83
CA ARG A 243 -0.92 3.33 14.26
C ARG A 243 -0.97 3.39 12.74
N THR A 244 -1.39 2.32 12.08
CA THR A 244 -1.52 2.27 10.62
C THR A 244 -2.60 3.23 10.12
N ASP A 245 -3.73 3.33 10.82
CA ASP A 245 -4.79 4.31 10.54
C ASP A 245 -4.25 5.75 10.67
N ALA A 246 -3.53 6.06 11.75
CA ALA A 246 -2.90 7.37 11.92
C ALA A 246 -1.87 7.68 10.82
N MET A 247 -1.16 6.68 10.30
CA MET A 247 -0.26 6.84 9.17
C MET A 247 -1.01 7.12 7.87
N ALA A 248 -2.11 6.41 7.63
CA ALA A 248 -2.98 6.64 6.47
C ALA A 248 -3.61 8.05 6.48
N GLU A 249 -4.04 8.54 7.65
CA GLU A 249 -4.52 9.92 7.82
C GLU A 249 -3.43 10.95 7.48
N ARG A 250 -2.21 10.76 7.99
CA ARG A 250 -1.08 11.66 7.70
C ARG A 250 -0.73 11.71 6.22
N LEU A 251 -0.75 10.56 5.54
CA LEU A 251 -0.51 10.49 4.09
C LEU A 251 -1.58 11.25 3.30
N ARG A 252 -2.85 11.14 3.71
CA ARG A 252 -3.96 11.89 3.10
C ARG A 252 -3.81 13.39 3.31
N ALA A 253 -3.54 13.83 4.53
CA ALA A 253 -3.34 15.25 4.84
C ALA A 253 -2.17 15.87 4.06
N ALA A 254 -1.03 15.17 3.99
CA ALA A 254 0.14 15.65 3.24
C ALA A 254 -0.14 15.82 1.73
N ARG A 255 -1.01 14.97 1.17
CA ARG A 255 -1.45 15.06 -0.22
C ARG A 255 -2.37 16.26 -0.45
N GLU A 256 -3.36 16.45 0.41
CA GLU A 256 -4.27 17.61 0.32
C GLU A 256 -3.52 18.94 0.46
N GLU A 257 -2.44 18.96 1.24
CA GLU A 257 -1.55 20.12 1.31
C GLU A 257 -0.78 20.34 0.00
N ALA A 258 -0.23 19.28 -0.61
CA ALA A 258 0.45 19.38 -1.90
C ALA A 258 -0.49 19.85 -3.02
N GLU A 259 -1.70 19.29 -3.10
CA GLU A 259 -2.72 19.69 -4.10
C GLU A 259 -3.15 21.16 -3.91
N ARG A 260 -3.26 21.63 -2.66
CA ARG A 260 -3.52 23.05 -2.36
C ARG A 260 -2.37 23.96 -2.78
N GLN A 261 -1.13 23.54 -2.56
CA GLN A 261 0.06 24.30 -2.97
C GLN A 261 0.16 24.40 -4.50
N GLU A 262 -0.11 23.31 -5.23
CA GLU A 262 -0.16 23.30 -6.69
C GLU A 262 -1.26 24.21 -7.23
N ALA A 263 -2.48 24.13 -6.66
CA ALA A 263 -3.58 25.01 -7.03
C ALA A 263 -3.24 26.49 -6.78
N ALA A 264 -2.64 26.82 -5.62
CA ALA A 264 -2.21 28.17 -5.30
C ALA A 264 -1.11 28.68 -6.26
N GLY A 265 -0.16 27.82 -6.64
CA GLY A 265 0.88 28.14 -7.63
C GLY A 265 0.30 28.44 -9.01
N SER A 266 -0.61 27.59 -9.49
CA SER A 266 -1.27 27.79 -10.79
C SER A 266 -2.12 29.06 -10.84
N LEU A 267 -2.75 29.44 -9.72
CA LEU A 267 -3.50 30.70 -9.60
C LEU A 267 -2.58 31.92 -9.59
N ALA A 268 -1.40 31.82 -8.96
CA ALA A 268 -0.41 32.88 -8.95
C ALA A 268 0.21 33.09 -10.35
N GLU A 269 0.56 32.01 -11.05
CA GLU A 269 1.06 32.06 -12.44
C GLU A 269 0.01 32.68 -13.38
N ALA A 270 -1.25 32.27 -13.29
CA ALA A 270 -2.33 32.84 -14.10
C ALA A 270 -2.59 34.34 -13.80
N GLN A 271 -2.39 34.78 -12.55
CA GLN A 271 -2.50 36.20 -12.17
C GLN A 271 -1.32 37.02 -12.69
N GLU A 272 -0.13 36.43 -12.76
CA GLU A 272 1.08 37.08 -13.27
C GLU A 272 1.04 37.23 -14.81
N GLU A 273 0.57 36.20 -15.52
CA GLU A 273 0.32 36.26 -16.97
C GLU A 273 -0.74 37.31 -17.34
N ALA A 274 -1.83 37.38 -16.59
CA ALA A 274 -2.88 38.39 -16.80
C ALA A 274 -2.39 39.83 -16.54
N GLN A 275 -1.41 40.02 -15.65
CA GLN A 275 -0.77 41.33 -15.42
C GLN A 275 0.24 41.70 -16.52
N GLN A 276 0.89 40.72 -17.15
CA GLN A 276 1.82 40.95 -18.26
C GLN A 276 1.09 41.25 -19.58
N GLU A 277 -0.06 40.64 -19.86
CA GLU A 277 -0.88 40.96 -21.04
C GLU A 277 -1.65 42.29 -20.92
N GLY A 278 -1.82 42.81 -19.70
CA GLY A 278 -2.51 44.07 -19.42
C GLY A 278 -1.66 45.34 -19.58
N ALA A 279 -0.38 45.26 -19.96
CA ALA A 279 0.46 46.44 -20.14
C ALA A 279 0.04 47.20 -21.42
N PRO A 280 -0.48 48.44 -21.32
CA PRO A 280 -0.83 49.22 -22.50
C PRO A 280 0.46 49.48 -23.31
N THR A 281 0.49 48.97 -24.53
CA THR A 281 1.49 49.37 -25.53
C THR A 281 1.29 50.85 -25.79
N THR A 282 2.12 51.67 -25.16
CA THR A 282 2.17 53.11 -25.41
C THR A 282 2.41 53.29 -26.91
N PRO A 283 1.51 53.95 -27.67
CA PRO A 283 1.76 54.21 -29.07
C PRO A 283 2.97 55.13 -29.17
N SER A 284 4.03 54.63 -29.79
CA SER A 284 5.27 55.37 -30.06
C SER A 284 4.92 56.57 -30.92
N ALA A 285 5.00 57.77 -30.34
CA ALA A 285 4.86 59.04 -31.03
C ALA A 285 6.09 59.29 -31.91
N SER A 286 6.08 58.71 -33.11
CA SER A 286 7.05 59.02 -34.16
C SER A 286 6.39 58.90 -35.53
N ASP A 287 5.35 59.68 -35.78
CA ASP A 287 4.90 59.94 -37.16
C ASP A 287 4.28 61.33 -37.29
N ALA A 288 5.14 62.35 -37.25
CA ALA A 288 4.77 63.73 -37.56
C ALA A 288 5.96 64.46 -38.18
N SER A 289 6.33 64.13 -39.42
CA SER A 289 6.88 65.12 -40.37
C SER A 289 7.00 64.54 -41.78
N ARG A 290 5.97 64.72 -42.60
CA ARG A 290 6.14 64.74 -44.06
C ARG A 290 5.16 65.74 -44.68
N ALA A 291 5.62 66.97 -44.80
CA ALA A 291 4.96 68.00 -45.61
C ALA A 291 5.06 67.67 -47.11
N PRO A 292 4.06 68.03 -47.93
CA PRO A 292 4.11 67.88 -49.38
C PRO A 292 4.84 69.06 -50.01
N LYS A 293 5.73 68.80 -50.98
CA LYS A 293 6.23 69.81 -51.92
C LYS A 293 5.30 69.87 -53.13
N SER A 294 4.82 71.06 -53.46
CA SER A 294 4.20 71.41 -54.73
C SER A 294 4.60 72.84 -55.07
N GLY A 295 5.13 73.06 -56.28
CA GLY A 295 5.46 74.38 -56.82
C GLY A 295 6.92 74.75 -56.73
#